data_AF-A0A9J6GXI6-F1
#
_entry.id   AF-A0A9J6GXI6-F1
#
_cell.length_a   1.000
_cell.length_b   1.000
_cell.length_c   1.000
_cell.angle_alpha   90.00
_cell.angle_beta   90.00
_cell.angle_gamma   90.00
#
_symmetry.space_group_name_H-M   'P 1'
#
loop_
_entity.id
_entity.type
_entity.pdbx_description
1 polymer ?
#
loop_
_entity_poly.entity_id
_entity_poly.type
_entity_poly.pdbx_seq_one_letter_code
_entity_poly.pdbx_strand_id
1 'polypeptide(L)'
;MASGGCQYALVGFSEEIDRRLLVFAEPLPLAKVCSACGLVPNVKASLPCEHIFCKPCYNQCERTGQITCPLDGDTCEDDDVIWMNHPARSILTKQVWWLMPTRQIIVNCNSKHRHFK
;
A
#
# COMPACT_ATOMS: atom_id res chain seq x y z
N MET A 1 8.61 23.77 11.32
CA MET A 1 7.54 22.85 11.72
C MET A 1 7.37 21.86 10.58
N ALA A 2 7.88 20.64 10.73
CA ALA A 2 7.92 19.66 9.64
C ALA A 2 6.49 19.28 9.25
N SER A 3 6.07 19.70 8.05
CA SER A 3 4.78 19.36 7.45
C SER A 3 4.69 17.84 7.34
N GLY A 4 4.02 17.22 8.32
CA GLY A 4 3.96 15.78 8.55
C GLY A 4 3.11 15.05 7.53
N GLY A 5 3.62 14.89 6.31
CA GLY A 5 3.06 13.94 5.36
C GLY A 5 3.57 12.52 5.68
N CYS A 6 2.68 11.52 5.61
CA CYS A 6 3.07 10.13 5.75
C CYS A 6 3.53 9.58 4.40
N GLN A 7 4.72 8.98 4.36
CA GLN A 7 5.30 8.43 3.13
C GLN A 7 4.84 7.00 2.93
N TYR A 8 4.22 6.71 1.80
CA TYR A 8 3.80 5.36 1.43
C TYR A 8 4.23 5.06 0.00
N ALA A 9 4.61 3.82 -0.27
CA ALA A 9 4.86 3.35 -1.63
C ALA A 9 3.71 2.47 -2.09
N LEU A 10 3.25 2.70 -3.32
CA LEU A 10 2.14 1.96 -3.93
C LEU A 10 2.66 0.76 -4.71
N VAL A 11 1.90 -0.34 -4.74
CA VAL A 11 2.19 -1.52 -5.56
C VAL A 11 0.93 -2.07 -6.23
N GLY A 12 1.01 -2.45 -7.51
CA GLY A 12 -0.10 -2.99 -8.30
C GLY A 12 -1.07 -1.95 -8.88
N PHE A 13 -0.72 -0.65 -8.87
CA PHE A 13 -1.57 0.41 -9.42
C PHE A 13 -1.18 0.79 -10.86
N SER A 14 0.06 1.23 -11.07
CA SER A 14 0.60 1.66 -12.38
C SER A 14 2.12 1.70 -12.30
N GLU A 15 2.85 1.19 -13.30
CA GLU A 15 4.32 1.07 -13.28
C GLU A 15 5.06 2.40 -13.02
N GLU A 16 4.49 3.52 -13.44
CA GLU A 16 5.09 4.86 -13.23
C GLU A 16 5.09 5.30 -11.76
N ILE A 17 4.10 4.84 -11.00
CA ILE A 17 3.86 5.21 -9.58
C ILE A 17 4.26 4.06 -8.65
N ASP A 18 4.22 2.83 -9.15
CA ASP A 18 4.65 1.62 -8.46
C ASP A 18 6.06 1.79 -7.88
N ARG A 19 6.28 1.36 -6.64
CA ARG A 19 7.58 1.43 -5.95
C ARG A 19 8.13 2.85 -5.75
N ARG A 20 7.40 3.90 -6.12
CA ARG A 20 7.76 5.28 -5.74
C ARG A 20 7.20 5.59 -4.37
N LEU A 21 8.05 6.14 -3.51
CA LEU A 21 7.62 6.76 -2.26
C LEU A 21 6.83 8.04 -2.58
N LEU A 22 5.54 8.00 -2.28
CA LEU A 22 4.65 9.14 -2.36
C LEU A 22 4.42 9.66 -0.95
N VAL A 23 4.61 10.95 -0.76
CA VAL A 23 4.32 11.60 0.53
C VAL A 23 2.86 12.00 0.51
N PHE A 24 1.99 11.26 1.18
CA PHE A 24 0.57 11.61 1.23
C PHE A 24 0.36 12.81 2.16
N ALA A 25 -0.50 13.73 1.76
CA ALA A 25 -0.85 14.89 2.58
C ALA A 25 -1.63 14.50 3.84
N GLU A 26 -2.38 13.40 3.77
CA GLU A 26 -3.06 12.79 4.89
C GLU A 26 -2.55 11.35 5.11
N PRO A 27 -2.49 10.86 6.36
CA PRO A 27 -2.17 9.47 6.63
C PRO A 27 -3.20 8.55 5.99
N LEU A 28 -2.73 7.45 5.39
CA LEU A 28 -3.61 6.41 4.90
C LEU A 28 -4.05 5.53 6.08
N PRO A 29 -5.30 5.03 6.10
CA PRO A 29 -5.73 4.09 7.12
C PRO A 29 -4.84 2.84 7.06
N LEU A 30 -4.37 2.38 8.22
CA LEU A 30 -3.53 1.18 8.35
C LEU A 30 -4.17 -0.05 7.70
N ALA A 31 -5.51 -0.10 7.66
CA ALA A 31 -6.28 -1.10 6.94
C ALA A 31 -6.05 -1.14 5.41
N LYS A 32 -5.22 -0.27 4.84
CA LYS A 32 -4.80 -0.28 3.43
C LYS A 32 -3.31 -0.49 3.23
N VAL A 33 -2.55 -0.52 4.31
CA VAL A 33 -1.09 -0.61 4.30
C VAL A 33 -0.73 -2.04 4.68
N CYS A 34 0.21 -2.63 3.94
CA CYS A 34 0.79 -3.92 4.30
C CYS A 34 1.54 -3.78 5.63
N SER A 35 1.15 -4.57 6.62
CA SER A 35 1.74 -4.52 7.96
C SER A 35 3.19 -5.03 7.98
N ALA A 36 3.62 -5.85 7.02
CA ALA A 36 5.00 -6.34 6.91
C ALA A 36 5.97 -5.34 6.26
N CYS A 37 5.56 -4.72 5.15
CA CYS A 37 6.48 -3.90 4.34
C CYS A 37 6.10 -2.42 4.24
N GLY A 38 4.95 -2.02 4.79
CA GLY A 38 4.48 -0.63 4.73
C GLY A 38 4.00 -0.16 3.35
N LEU A 39 3.97 -1.04 2.35
CA LEU A 39 3.48 -0.73 1.00
C LEU A 39 1.95 -0.76 0.98
N VAL A 40 1.35 0.04 0.12
CA VAL A 40 -0.10 0.02 -0.13
C VAL A 40 -0.34 -0.76 -1.42
N PRO A 41 -0.78 -2.03 -1.33
CA PRO A 41 -1.06 -2.83 -2.52
C PRO A 41 -2.46 -2.53 -3.07
N ASN A 42 -2.63 -2.70 -4.39
CA ASN A 42 -3.97 -2.64 -4.99
C ASN A 42 -4.81 -3.83 -4.52
N VAL A 43 -4.21 -5.01 -4.42
CA VAL A 43 -4.80 -6.23 -3.87
C VAL A 43 -4.12 -6.58 -2.56
N LYS A 44 -4.90 -6.68 -1.49
CA LYS A 44 -4.44 -7.08 -0.17
C LYS A 44 -5.03 -8.42 0.24
N ALA A 45 -4.26 -9.17 1.01
CA ALA A 45 -4.71 -10.35 1.75
C ALA A 45 -4.91 -9.94 3.21
N SER A 46 -6.11 -10.11 3.77
CA SER A 46 -6.30 -10.00 5.22
C SER A 46 -6.36 -11.38 5.84
N LEU A 47 -5.53 -11.58 6.86
CA LEU A 47 -5.53 -12.79 7.67
C LEU A 47 -6.60 -12.67 8.78
N PRO A 48 -7.00 -13.81 9.40
CA PRO A 48 -7.90 -13.81 10.55
C PRO A 48 -7.35 -13.02 11.75
N CYS A 49 -6.03 -12.85 11.85
CA CYS A 49 -5.37 -12.02 12.86
C CYS A 49 -5.44 -10.50 12.58
N GLU A 50 -6.38 -10.05 11.74
CA GLU A 50 -6.62 -8.65 11.32
C GLU A 50 -5.45 -7.96 10.57
N HIS A 51 -4.33 -8.65 10.39
CA HIS A 51 -3.18 -8.16 9.67
C HIS A 51 -3.35 -8.23 8.16
N ILE A 52 -2.77 -7.26 7.47
CA ILE A 52 -2.92 -7.08 6.03
C ILE A 52 -1.57 -7.22 5.34
N PHE A 53 -1.54 -8.01 4.27
CA PHE A 53 -0.33 -8.25 3.49
C PHE A 53 -0.56 -7.95 2.01
N CYS A 54 0.49 -7.49 1.34
CA CYS A 54 0.53 -7.46 -0.11
C CYS A 54 0.85 -8.85 -0.66
N LYS A 55 0.44 -9.13 -1.90
CA LYS A 55 0.68 -10.41 -2.58
C LYS A 55 2.11 -10.97 -2.43
N PRO A 56 3.21 -10.19 -2.62
CA PRO A 56 4.56 -10.73 -2.44
C PRO A 56 4.93 -11.01 -0.98
N CYS A 57 4.39 -10.28 -0.01
CA CYS A 57 4.58 -10.60 1.41
C CYS A 57 3.76 -11.84 1.80
N TYR A 58 2.53 -11.95 1.30
CA TYR A 58 1.69 -13.14 1.48
C TYR A 58 2.37 -14.41 0.99
N ASN A 59 2.92 -14.39 -0.23
CA ASN A 59 3.64 -15.54 -0.82
C ASN A 59 4.89 -15.94 -0.01
N GLN A 60 5.47 -15.03 0.78
CA GLN A 60 6.58 -15.36 1.68
C GLN A 60 6.11 -15.95 3.02
N CYS A 61 4.88 -15.61 3.44
CA CYS A 61 4.26 -16.12 4.66
C CYS A 61 3.66 -17.51 4.45
N GLU A 62 3.17 -17.78 3.23
CA GLU A 62 2.75 -19.11 2.82
C GLU A 62 3.97 -20.04 2.73
N ARG A 63 4.05 -20.99 3.67
CA ARG A 63 5.07 -22.05 3.65
C ARG A 63 4.38 -23.38 3.80
N THR A 64 4.52 -24.23 2.78
CA THR A 64 4.09 -25.63 2.83
C THR A 64 2.57 -25.79 3.11
N GLY A 65 1.76 -24.86 2.60
CA GLY A 65 0.29 -24.89 2.74
C GLY A 65 -0.27 -24.29 4.03
N GLN A 66 0.59 -23.74 4.90
CA GLN A 66 0.18 -22.98 6.08
C GLN A 66 0.69 -21.54 5.97
N ILE A 67 -0.16 -20.57 6.29
CA ILE A 67 0.21 -19.16 6.34
C ILE A 67 0.49 -18.79 7.79
N THR A 68 1.73 -18.43 8.08
CA THR A 68 2.10 -17.91 9.40
C THR A 68 2.25 -16.40 9.33
N CYS A 69 1.48 -15.68 10.14
CA CYS A 69 1.61 -14.24 10.26
C CYS A 69 2.98 -13.89 10.88
N PRO A 70 3.84 -13.12 10.19
CA PRO A 70 5.18 -12.80 10.69
C PRO A 70 5.17 -11.76 11.83
N LEU A 71 4.01 -11.19 12.14
CA LEU A 71 3.85 -10.16 13.19
C LEU A 71 3.42 -10.78 14.51
N ASP A 72 2.41 -11.65 14.47
CA ASP A 72 1.82 -12.27 15.66
C ASP A 72 2.28 -13.72 15.87
N GLY A 73 2.78 -14.38 14.81
CA GLY A 73 3.09 -15.81 14.80
C GLY A 73 1.88 -16.71 14.57
N ASP A 74 0.69 -16.12 14.42
CA ASP A 74 -0.57 -16.85 14.23
C ASP A 74 -0.60 -17.59 12.89
N THR A 75 -1.04 -18.85 12.91
CA THR A 75 -1.10 -19.72 11.73
C THR A 75 -2.51 -19.87 11.24
N CYS A 76 -2.72 -19.73 9.94
CA CYS A 76 -4.02 -19.89 9.28
C CYS A 76 -3.88 -20.65 7.96
N GLU A 77 -5.01 -21.15 7.46
CA GLU A 77 -5.08 -21.83 6.17
C GLU A 77 -5.31 -20.80 5.05
N ASP A 78 -5.02 -21.16 3.79
CA ASP A 78 -5.22 -20.25 2.64
C ASP A 78 -6.70 -19.86 2.46
N ASP A 79 -7.62 -20.75 2.84
CA ASP A 79 -9.06 -20.53 2.75
C ASP A 79 -9.56 -19.45 3.73
N ASP A 80 -8.89 -19.28 4.89
CA ASP A 80 -9.20 -18.23 5.86
C ASP A 80 -8.77 -16.83 5.37
N VAL A 81 -7.98 -16.75 4.30
CA VAL A 81 -7.38 -15.50 3.83
C VAL A 81 -8.35 -14.77 2.89
N ILE A 82 -8.78 -13.59 3.33
CA ILE A 82 -9.72 -12.79 2.54
C ILE A 82 -8.94 -11.84 1.63
N TRP A 83 -9.07 -12.06 0.33
CA TRP A 83 -8.49 -11.19 -0.69
C TRP A 83 -9.41 -10.02 -1.00
N MET A 84 -8.92 -8.80 -0.82
CA MET A 84 -9.67 -7.57 -1.10
C MET A 84 -8.89 -6.69 -2.07
N ASN A 85 -9.57 -6.26 -3.13
CA ASN A 85 -9.04 -5.24 -4.02
C ASN A 85 -9.45 -3.85 -3.52
N HIS A 86 -8.47 -2.99 -3.27
CA HIS A 86 -8.70 -1.58 -3.10
C HIS A 86 -8.97 -0.95 -4.46
N PRO A 87 -10.15 -0.36 -4.69
CA PRO A 87 -10.41 0.32 -5.94
C PRO A 87 -9.37 1.43 -6.09
N ALA A 88 -8.68 1.44 -7.23
CA ALA A 88 -7.56 2.34 -7.47
C ALA A 88 -7.92 3.80 -7.14
N ARG A 89 -9.16 4.18 -7.47
CA ARG A 89 -9.77 5.47 -7.15
C ARG A 89 -9.62 5.86 -5.67
N SER A 90 -9.81 4.95 -4.71
CA SER A 90 -9.78 5.25 -3.27
C SER A 90 -8.40 5.58 -2.70
N ILE A 91 -7.33 5.32 -3.45
CA ILE A 91 -5.96 5.70 -3.11
C ILE A 91 -5.46 6.77 -4.07
N LEU A 92 -5.70 6.59 -5.37
CA LEU A 92 -5.24 7.50 -6.41
C LEU A 92 -5.90 8.88 -6.30
N THR A 93 -7.11 9.00 -5.75
CA THR A 93 -7.74 10.31 -5.50
C THR A 93 -7.17 11.05 -4.30
N LYS A 94 -6.30 10.42 -3.49
CA LYS A 94 -5.68 11.09 -2.36
C LYS A 94 -4.59 12.05 -2.83
N GLN A 95 -4.43 13.10 -2.04
CA GLN A 95 -3.47 14.16 -2.27
C GLN A 95 -2.08 13.69 -1.85
N VAL A 96 -1.12 13.83 -2.77
CA VAL A 96 0.30 13.52 -2.54
C VAL A 96 1.14 14.76 -2.80
N TRP A 97 2.13 14.98 -1.96
CA TRP A 97 3.14 15.99 -2.17
C TRP A 97 4.07 15.53 -3.27
N TRP A 98 4.11 16.32 -4.34
CA TRP A 98 5.14 16.19 -5.34
C TRP A 98 6.35 17.00 -4.89
N LEU A 99 7.44 16.30 -4.57
CA LEU A 99 8.73 16.91 -4.34
C LEU A 99 9.34 17.25 -5.71
N MET A 100 9.08 18.45 -6.21
CA MET A 100 9.90 19.05 -7.25
C MET A 100 11.07 19.81 -6.60
N PRO A 101 12.22 19.95 -7.28
CA PRO A 101 13.39 20.61 -6.69
C PRO A 101 13.16 22.06 -6.26
N THR A 102 12.11 22.74 -6.76
CA THR A 102 11.87 24.17 -6.50
C THR A 102 10.54 24.49 -5.79
N ARG A 103 9.56 23.57 -5.75
CA ARG A 103 8.26 23.78 -5.09
C ARG A 103 7.64 22.46 -4.65
N GLN A 104 6.98 22.47 -3.50
CA GLN A 104 6.06 21.43 -3.07
C GLN A 104 4.67 21.76 -3.60
N ILE A 105 4.10 20.89 -4.44
CA ILE A 105 2.72 21.00 -4.89
C ILE A 105 1.94 19.76 -4.46
N ILE A 106 0.71 19.99 -4.00
CA ILE A 106 -0.21 18.90 -3.69
C ILE A 106 -0.91 18.53 -4.99
N VAL A 107 -0.70 17.31 -5.45
CA VAL A 107 -1.40 16.78 -6.63
C VAL A 107 -2.22 15.57 -6.24
N ASN A 108 -3.22 15.26 -7.06
CA ASN A 108 -3.87 13.96 -7.00
C ASN A 108 -2.85 12.89 -7.38
N CYS A 109 -2.80 11.76 -6.68
CA CYS A 109 -1.90 10.68 -7.05
C CYS A 109 -2.15 10.21 -8.50
N ASN A 110 -3.40 10.22 -8.97
CA ASN A 110 -3.72 9.90 -10.37
C ASN A 110 -3.22 10.95 -11.38
N SER A 111 -3.07 12.22 -10.97
CA SER A 111 -2.66 13.30 -11.88
C SER A 111 -1.23 13.15 -12.38
N LYS A 112 -0.40 12.33 -11.74
CA LYS A 112 0.95 12.02 -12.22
C LYS A 112 0.94 11.38 -13.60
N HIS A 113 -0.05 10.54 -13.91
CA HIS A 113 -0.19 9.87 -15.21
C HIS A 113 -0.47 10.85 -16.37
N ARG A 114 -0.91 12.10 -16.09
CA ARG A 114 -1.24 13.09 -17.14
C ARG A 114 -0.12 14.06 -17.47
N HIS A 115 0.90 14.16 -16.63
CA HIS A 115 2.03 15.08 -16.80
C HIS A 115 3.28 14.42 -17.44
N PHE A 116 3.19 13.13 -17.80
CA PHE A 116 4.26 12.36 -18.46
C PHE A 116 4.02 12.14 -19.97
N LYS A 117 3.12 12.90 -20.60
CA LYS A 117 2.96 12.94 -22.06
C LYS A 117 3.65 14.16 -22.66
#